data_AF-A0A527XYI0-F1
#
_entry.id   AF-A0A527XYI0-F1
#
_cell.length_a   1.000
_cell.length_b   1.000
_cell.length_c   1.000
_cell.angle_alpha   90.00
_cell.angle_beta   90.00
_cell.angle_gamma   90.00
#
_symmetry.space_group_name_H-M   'P 1'
#
loop_
_entity.id
_entity.type
_entity.pdbx_description
1 polymer ?
#
loop_
_entity_poly.entity_id
_entity_poly.type
_entity_poly.pdbx_seq_one_letter_code
_entity_poly.pdbx_strand_id
1 'polypeptide(L)'
;RGVLMTLNVNFVITAIAYVSIVILFFSVSPWTQGAVLKLNELVTPGNALPYGWIGVIAAFQFGIWYYLGIEGTTQAAEEVRSPARSLPYGTMAGMITLLIAAAMTWYVCASMMPWEYLGITYYPLWDA
;
A
#
# COMPACT_ATOMS: atom_id res chain seq x y z
N ARG A 1 14.49 -14.28 24.19
CA ARG A 1 13.03 -14.12 24.49
C ARG A 1 12.48 -12.77 24.02
N GLY A 2 13.21 -11.65 24.15
CA GLY A 2 12.78 -10.34 23.65
C GLY A 2 12.54 -10.29 22.14
N VAL A 3 13.47 -10.82 21.34
CA VAL A 3 13.38 -10.83 19.86
C VAL A 3 12.07 -11.45 19.34
N LEU A 4 11.73 -12.66 19.81
CA LEU A 4 10.47 -13.33 19.44
C LEU A 4 9.23 -12.53 19.84
N MET A 5 9.27 -11.85 20.99
CA MET A 5 8.16 -11.03 21.47
C MET A 5 8.01 -9.77 20.60
N THR A 6 9.10 -9.11 20.25
CA THR A 6 9.11 -7.95 19.34
C THR A 6 8.63 -8.35 17.95
N LEU A 7 9.06 -9.50 17.42
CA LEU A 7 8.63 -10.01 16.12
C LEU A 7 7.12 -10.27 16.12
N ASN A 8 6.60 -10.94 17.15
CA ASN A 8 5.17 -11.21 17.28
C ASN A 8 4.35 -9.92 17.38
N VAL A 9 4.82 -8.93 18.14
CA VAL A 9 4.15 -7.62 18.24
C VAL A 9 4.13 -6.90 16.89
N ASN A 10 5.27 -6.86 16.19
CA ASN A 10 5.36 -6.25 14.86
C ASN A 10 4.44 -6.94 13.86
N PHE A 11 4.40 -8.28 13.88
CA PHE A 11 3.50 -9.07 13.04
C PHE A 11 2.02 -8.78 13.33
N VAL A 12 1.63 -8.65 14.60
CA VAL A 12 0.24 -8.33 14.96
C VAL A 12 -0.14 -6.92 14.48
N ILE A 13 0.71 -5.93 14.70
CA ILE A 13 0.42 -4.54 14.29
C ILE A 13 0.33 -4.44 12.76
N THR A 14 1.27 -5.07 12.04
CA THR A 14 1.26 -5.10 10.57
C THR A 14 0.06 -5.87 10.02
N ALA A 15 -0.34 -6.98 10.65
CA ALA A 15 -1.55 -7.71 10.29
C ALA A 15 -2.81 -6.86 10.48
N ILE A 16 -2.93 -6.12 11.59
CA ILE A 16 -4.05 -5.19 11.82
C ILE A 16 -4.08 -4.09 10.76
N ALA A 17 -2.93 -3.50 10.42
CA ALA A 17 -2.83 -2.47 9.37
C ALA A 17 -3.18 -3.03 7.98
N TYR A 18 -2.80 -4.26 7.66
CA TYR A 18 -3.19 -4.88 6.40
C TYR A 18 -4.69 -5.19 6.37
N VAL A 19 -5.26 -5.68 7.48
CA VAL A 19 -6.69 -5.93 7.62
C VAL A 19 -7.50 -4.64 7.48
N SER A 20 -7.04 -3.51 8.01
CA SER A 20 -7.75 -2.24 7.84
C SER A 20 -7.82 -1.80 6.37
N ILE A 21 -6.73 -1.97 5.60
CA ILE A 21 -6.74 -1.72 4.14
C ILE A 21 -7.78 -2.62 3.45
N VAL A 22 -7.82 -3.90 3.80
CA VAL A 22 -8.79 -4.85 3.23
C VAL A 22 -10.24 -4.46 3.59
N ILE A 23 -10.50 -4.09 4.85
CA ILE A 23 -11.83 -3.62 5.29
C ILE A 23 -12.23 -2.36 4.51
N LEU A 24 -11.32 -1.41 4.35
CA LEU A 24 -11.58 -0.18 3.60
C LEU A 24 -11.89 -0.49 2.13
N PHE A 25 -11.15 -1.41 1.50
CA PHE A 25 -11.44 -1.88 0.15
C PHE A 25 -12.86 -2.47 0.01
N PHE A 26 -13.29 -3.32 0.94
CA PHE A 26 -14.65 -3.90 0.94
C PHE A 26 -15.74 -2.93 1.39
N SER A 27 -15.39 -1.81 2.02
CA SER A 27 -16.36 -0.77 2.41
C SER A 27 -16.82 0.07 1.22
N VAL A 28 -16.12 -0.03 0.08
CA VAL A 28 -16.49 0.63 -1.18
C VAL A 28 -17.41 -0.28 -2.02
N SER A 29 -18.35 0.31 -2.75
CA SER A 29 -19.46 -0.37 -3.42
C SER A 29 -19.00 -1.37 -4.52
N PRO A 30 -19.77 -2.46 -4.83
CA PRO A 30 -21.22 -2.47 -4.98
C PRO A 30 -22.04 -2.78 -3.70
N TRP A 31 -21.39 -3.00 -2.56
CA TRP A 31 -22.00 -3.62 -1.37
C TRP A 31 -22.65 -2.59 -0.41
N THR A 32 -22.35 -1.30 -0.61
CA THR A 32 -22.78 -0.16 0.21
C THR A 32 -23.38 0.93 -0.68
N GLN A 33 -24.57 1.42 -0.36
CA GLN A 33 -25.34 2.40 -1.16
C GLN A 33 -24.78 3.84 -1.16
N GLY A 34 -23.51 4.07 -0.81
CA GLY A 34 -22.94 5.41 -0.57
C GLY A 34 -21.69 5.79 -1.38
N ALA A 35 -20.81 4.84 -1.71
CA ALA A 35 -19.51 5.15 -2.34
C ALA A 35 -19.31 4.33 -3.62
N VAL A 36 -19.71 4.89 -4.76
CA VAL A 36 -19.56 4.25 -6.08
C VAL A 36 -18.10 4.38 -6.54
N LEU A 37 -17.46 3.25 -6.88
CA LEU A 37 -16.14 3.24 -7.53
C LEU A 37 -16.25 3.90 -8.91
N LYS A 38 -15.78 5.15 -9.02
CA LYS A 38 -15.90 5.98 -10.22
C LYS A 38 -14.59 6.10 -10.98
N LEU A 39 -13.77 5.05 -10.99
CA LEU A 39 -12.48 5.06 -11.70
C LEU A 39 -12.62 5.50 -13.16
N ASN A 40 -13.66 5.03 -13.86
CA ASN A 40 -13.90 5.35 -15.28
C ASN A 40 -14.32 6.82 -15.49
N GLU A 41 -15.02 7.42 -14.53
CA GLU A 41 -15.44 8.83 -14.61
C GLU A 41 -14.31 9.79 -14.17
N LEU A 42 -13.54 9.40 -13.15
CA LEU A 42 -12.51 10.25 -12.53
C LEU A 42 -11.16 10.19 -13.27
N VAL A 43 -10.81 9.03 -13.84
CA VAL A 43 -9.57 8.83 -14.60
C VAL A 43 -9.88 8.83 -16.10
N THR A 44 -10.18 10.02 -16.62
CA THR A 44 -10.39 10.25 -18.07
C THR A 44 -9.04 10.39 -18.79
N PRO A 45 -8.87 10.06 -20.09
CA PRO A 45 -7.61 10.23 -20.82
C PRO A 45 -6.99 11.65 -20.76
N GLY A 46 -7.81 12.68 -20.53
CA GLY A 46 -7.33 14.06 -20.32
C GLY A 46 -6.84 14.39 -18.91
N ASN A 47 -7.19 13.58 -17.90
CA ASN A 47 -6.86 13.82 -16.48
C ASN A 47 -6.07 12.66 -15.83
N ALA A 48 -5.84 11.56 -16.57
CA ALA A 48 -5.15 10.38 -16.07
C ALA A 48 -3.67 10.62 -15.73
N LEU A 49 -3.06 11.64 -16.31
CA LEU A 49 -1.68 12.06 -16.05
C LEU A 49 -1.63 13.56 -15.72
N PRO A 50 -1.94 13.95 -14.47
CA PRO A 50 -1.76 15.33 -14.02
C PRO A 50 -0.29 15.73 -14.21
N TYR A 51 -0.04 16.86 -14.88
CA TYR A 51 1.31 17.33 -15.24
C TYR A 51 2.11 16.39 -16.17
N GLY A 52 1.44 15.44 -16.84
CA GLY A 52 2.05 14.53 -17.81
C GLY A 52 3.17 13.67 -17.20
N TRP A 53 4.19 13.38 -18.01
CA TRP A 53 5.34 12.57 -17.59
C TRP A 53 6.17 13.21 -16.48
N ILE A 54 6.16 14.54 -16.36
CA ILE A 54 6.84 15.26 -15.28
C ILE A 54 6.20 14.92 -13.94
N GLY A 55 4.87 14.83 -13.89
CA GLY A 55 4.12 14.40 -12.70
C GLY A 55 4.49 12.99 -12.26
N VAL A 56 4.68 12.06 -13.20
CA VAL A 56 5.10 10.67 -12.91
C VAL A 56 6.47 10.63 -12.23
N ILE A 57 7.44 11.39 -12.77
CA ILE A 57 8.80 11.45 -12.19
C ILE A 57 8.77 12.12 -10.82
N ALA A 58 7.98 13.18 -10.64
CA ALA A 58 7.83 13.84 -9.35
C ALA A 58 7.18 12.92 -8.30
N ALA A 59 6.19 12.12 -8.70
CA ALA A 59 5.52 11.15 -7.83
C ALA A 59 6.40 9.93 -7.47
N PHE A 60 7.40 9.61 -8.31
CA PHE A 60 8.25 8.44 -8.13
C PHE A 60 8.93 8.37 -6.76
N GLN A 61 9.45 9.51 -6.27
CA GLN A 61 10.08 9.59 -4.95
C GLN A 61 9.13 9.17 -3.82
N PHE A 62 7.85 9.54 -3.91
CA PHE A 62 6.83 9.14 -2.93
C PHE A 62 6.46 7.66 -3.08
N GLY A 63 6.47 7.13 -4.30
CA GLY A 63 6.26 5.70 -4.55
C GLY A 63 7.31 4.81 -3.88
N ILE A 64 8.58 5.24 -3.83
CA ILE A 64 9.66 4.49 -3.19
C ILE A 64 9.40 4.28 -1.68
N TRP A 65 8.76 5.23 -1.02
CA TRP A 65 8.48 5.15 0.42
C TRP A 65 7.58 3.97 0.79
N TYR A 66 6.72 3.49 -0.11
CA TYR A 66 5.90 2.29 0.12
C TYR A 66 6.74 1.02 0.30
N TYR A 67 7.95 1.00 -0.24
CA TYR A 67 8.85 -0.17 -0.21
C TYR A 67 9.98 0.01 0.81
N LEU A 68 10.00 1.13 1.53
CA LEU A 68 10.97 1.38 2.58
C LEU A 68 10.80 0.33 3.69
N GLY A 69 11.91 -0.28 4.11
CA GLY A 69 11.92 -1.31 5.13
C GLY A 69 12.03 -2.75 4.61
N ILE A 70 11.87 -2.99 3.30
CA ILE A 70 12.12 -4.33 2.72
C ILE A 70 13.58 -4.78 2.91
N GLU A 71 14.51 -3.83 2.94
CA GLU A 71 15.93 -4.05 3.25
C GLU A 71 16.15 -4.60 4.67
N GLY A 72 15.17 -4.42 5.57
CA GLY A 72 15.17 -5.04 6.90
C GLY A 72 15.11 -6.56 6.87
N THR A 73 14.62 -7.16 5.78
CA THR A 73 14.54 -8.62 5.65
C THR A 73 15.92 -9.29 5.64
N THR A 74 16.96 -8.60 5.15
CA THR A 74 18.33 -9.13 5.13
C THR A 74 19.00 -9.07 6.50
N GLN A 75 18.58 -8.13 7.36
CA GLN A 75 19.09 -7.99 8.73
C GLN A 75 18.64 -9.16 9.61
N ALA A 76 17.52 -9.81 9.27
CA ALA A 76 17.04 -11.01 9.94
C ALA A 76 17.85 -12.27 9.60
N ALA A 77 18.88 -12.20 8.75
CA ALA A 77 19.66 -13.35 8.31
C ALA A 77 20.26 -14.18 9.46
N GLU A 78 20.65 -13.54 10.56
CA GLU A 78 21.27 -14.19 11.72
C GLU A 78 20.25 -14.95 12.59
N GLU A 79 18.96 -14.66 12.46
CA GLU A 79 17.89 -15.23 13.29
C GLU A 79 17.14 -16.37 12.60
N VAL A 80 17.48 -16.67 11.34
CA VAL A 80 16.77 -17.66 10.52
C VAL A 80 17.56 -18.96 10.40
N ARG A 81 16.87 -20.09 10.57
CA ARG A 81 17.46 -21.44 10.52
C ARG A 81 18.17 -21.77 9.20
N SER A 82 17.71 -21.21 8.07
CA SER A 82 18.31 -21.43 6.74
C SER A 82 18.28 -20.13 5.93
N PRO A 83 19.33 -19.29 6.04
CA PRO A 83 19.36 -17.99 5.37
C PRO A 83 19.28 -18.12 3.84
N ALA A 84 19.99 -19.09 3.26
CA ALA A 84 20.05 -19.30 1.81
C ALA A 84 18.70 -19.56 1.14
N ARG A 85 17.73 -20.11 1.88
CA ARG A 85 16.38 -20.36 1.38
C ARG A 85 15.38 -19.34 1.91
N SER A 86 15.39 -19.06 3.20
CA SER A 86 14.33 -18.26 3.82
C SER A 86 14.41 -16.77 3.48
N LEU A 87 15.60 -16.22 3.25
CA LEU A 87 15.77 -14.82 2.84
C LEU A 87 15.11 -14.53 1.48
N PRO A 88 15.45 -15.24 0.38
CA PRO A 88 14.85 -14.94 -0.92
C PRO A 88 13.33 -15.12 -0.92
N TYR A 89 12.80 -16.12 -0.22
CA TYR A 89 11.35 -16.28 -0.10
C TYR A 89 10.71 -15.19 0.76
N GLY A 90 11.36 -14.77 1.87
CA GLY A 90 10.87 -13.72 2.74
C GLY A 90 10.81 -12.36 2.04
N THR A 91 11.87 -11.99 1.32
CA THR A 91 11.90 -10.75 0.54
C THR A 91 10.87 -10.77 -0.58
N MET A 92 10.73 -11.87 -1.31
CA MET A 92 9.74 -11.96 -2.39
C MET A 92 8.29 -11.93 -1.85
N ALA A 93 8.01 -12.64 -0.76
CA ALA A 93 6.71 -12.60 -0.12
C ALA A 93 6.37 -11.19 0.39
N GLY A 94 7.33 -10.53 1.05
CA GLY A 94 7.18 -9.15 1.51
C GLY A 94 6.96 -8.15 0.37
N MET A 95 7.66 -8.30 -0.74
CA MET A 95 7.45 -7.46 -1.92
C MET A 95 6.05 -7.65 -2.51
N ILE A 96 5.58 -8.89 -2.62
CA ILE A 96 4.25 -9.19 -3.15
C ILE A 96 3.15 -8.60 -2.24
N THR A 97 3.27 -8.74 -0.92
CA THR A 97 2.28 -8.16 0.01
C THR A 97 2.25 -6.64 -0.04
N LEU A 98 3.42 -5.99 -0.15
CA LEU A 98 3.51 -4.54 -0.32
C LEU A 98 2.91 -4.07 -1.65
N LEU A 99 3.19 -4.77 -2.75
CA LEU A 99 2.61 -4.46 -4.06
C LEU A 99 1.08 -4.54 -4.05
N ILE A 100 0.53 -5.61 -3.44
CA ILE A 100 -0.91 -5.79 -3.32
C ILE A 100 -1.52 -4.67 -2.46
N ALA A 101 -0.93 -4.37 -1.31
CA ALA A 101 -1.40 -3.30 -0.43
C ALA A 101 -1.37 -1.93 -1.12
N ALA A 102 -0.26 -1.58 -1.78
CA ALA A 102 -0.10 -0.31 -2.48
C ALA A 102 -1.05 -0.18 -3.69
N ALA A 103 -1.28 -1.27 -4.43
CA ALA A 103 -2.23 -1.27 -5.54
C ALA A 103 -3.68 -1.10 -5.04
N MET A 104 -4.05 -1.77 -3.95
CA MET A 104 -5.38 -1.62 -3.34
C MET A 104 -5.61 -0.19 -2.83
N THR A 105 -4.66 0.40 -2.10
CA THR A 105 -4.79 1.77 -1.60
C THR A 105 -4.87 2.78 -2.73
N TRP A 106 -4.02 2.65 -3.75
CA TRP A 106 -4.08 3.50 -4.94
C TRP A 106 -5.44 3.40 -5.63
N TYR A 107 -5.94 2.17 -5.84
CA TYR A 107 -7.22 1.94 -6.52
C TYR A 107 -8.39 2.58 -5.77
N VAL A 108 -8.46 2.37 -4.45
CA VAL A 108 -9.50 2.97 -3.60
C VAL A 108 -9.45 4.50 -3.69
N CYS A 109 -8.29 5.11 -3.41
CA CYS A 109 -8.15 6.57 -3.43
C CYS A 109 -8.50 7.17 -4.80
N ALA A 110 -7.94 6.62 -5.89
CA ALA A 110 -8.15 7.15 -7.25
C ALA A 110 -9.58 6.95 -7.77
N SER A 111 -10.33 6.00 -7.19
CA SER A 111 -11.70 5.68 -7.61
C SER A 111 -12.78 6.47 -6.87
N MET A 112 -12.46 7.07 -5.72
CA MET A 112 -13.43 7.76 -4.86
C MET A 112 -13.33 9.27 -4.96
N MET A 113 -12.12 9.82 -5.11
CA MET A 113 -11.91 11.27 -5.17
C MET A 113 -11.04 11.71 -6.36
N PRO A 114 -11.30 12.90 -6.94
CA PRO A 114 -10.39 13.54 -7.88
C PRO A 114 -9.00 13.81 -7.25
N TRP A 115 -7.96 13.82 -8.08
CA TRP A 115 -6.57 13.98 -7.62
C TRP A 115 -6.32 15.35 -6.95
N GLU A 116 -7.10 16.37 -7.32
CA GLU A 116 -7.03 17.73 -6.77
C GLU A 116 -7.36 17.75 -5.27
N TYR A 117 -8.30 16.90 -4.84
CA TYR A 117 -8.69 16.77 -3.44
C TYR A 117 -7.79 15.79 -2.68
N LEU A 118 -7.32 14.73 -3.35
CA LEU A 118 -6.36 13.80 -2.74
C LEU A 118 -5.03 14.48 -2.37
N GLY A 119 -4.58 15.47 -3.16
CA GLY A 119 -3.31 16.16 -2.93
C GLY A 119 -3.29 17.09 -1.71
N ILE A 120 -4.44 17.46 -1.16
CA ILE A 120 -4.57 18.37 0.00
C ILE A 120 -4.93 17.64 1.30
N THR A 121 -5.31 16.38 1.20
CA THR A 121 -5.84 15.60 2.32
C THR A 121 -4.71 14.95 3.13
N TYR A 122 -4.85 14.96 4.47
CA TYR A 122 -3.88 14.35 5.38
C TYR A 122 -4.03 12.84 5.52
N TYR A 123 -5.24 12.31 5.29
CA TYR A 123 -5.58 10.89 5.45
C TYR A 123 -6.38 10.37 4.24
N PRO A 124 -5.73 10.23 3.06
CA PRO A 124 -6.41 9.99 1.78
C PRO A 124 -7.26 8.74 1.74
N LEU A 125 -6.92 7.70 2.50
CA LEU A 125 -7.70 6.47 2.52
C LEU A 125 -8.97 6.55 3.40
N TRP A 126 -9.03 7.52 4.30
CA TRP A 126 -10.19 7.75 5.17
C TRP A 126 -11.08 8.88 4.67
N ASP A 127 -10.49 9.87 4.00
CA ASP A 127 -11.20 10.99 3.36
C ASP A 127 -11.78 10.62 1.99
N ALA A 128 -11.22 9.60 1.33
CA ALA A 128 -11.77 9.02 0.11
C ALA A 128 -13.10 8.32 0.39
#